data_AF-A0A1G1ZQE4-F1
#
_entry.id   AF-A0A1G1ZQE4-F1
#
_cell.length_a   1.000
_cell.length_b   1.000
_cell.length_c   1.000
_cell.angle_alpha   90.00
_cell.angle_beta   90.00
_cell.angle_gamma   90.00
#
_symmetry.space_group_name_H-M   'P 1'
#
loop_
_entity.id
_entity.type
_entity.pdbx_description
1 polymer ?
#
loop_
_entity_poly.entity_id
_entity_poly.type
_entity_poly.pdbx_seq_one_letter_code
_entity_poly.pdbx_strand_id
1 'polypeptide(L)'
;MVARAAISQATVAVNNILGKNLKFYCPKTYPYVIPVGGKYAVAKIGPFIFSGIIGWLLKGLVELNYLLSIMPIGYALKTWLRGLYVFIKNDRLG
;
A
#
# COMPACT_ATOMS: atom_id res chain seq x y z
N MET A 1 3.65 -10.01 9.02
CA MET A 1 2.39 -9.25 9.25
C MET A 1 2.38 -8.03 8.34
N VAL A 2 1.23 -7.66 7.78
CA VAL A 2 1.06 -6.45 6.95
C VAL A 2 0.44 -5.34 7.81
N ALA A 3 0.82 -4.08 7.60
CA ALA A 3 0.28 -2.94 8.36
C ALA A 3 -1.26 -2.91 8.42
N ARG A 4 -1.94 -3.32 7.34
CA ARG A 4 -3.40 -3.36 7.26
C ARG A 4 -4.04 -4.38 8.21
N ALA A 5 -3.35 -5.48 8.51
CA ALA A 5 -3.80 -6.45 9.49
C ALA A 5 -3.76 -5.85 10.91
N ALA A 6 -2.71 -5.09 11.23
CA ALA A 6 -2.59 -4.40 12.51
C ALA A 6 -3.72 -3.36 12.72
N ILE A 7 -4.05 -2.57 11.69
CA ILE A 7 -5.18 -1.63 11.74
C ILE A 7 -6.50 -2.35 12.02
N SER A 8 -6.72 -3.51 11.38
CA SER A 8 -7.93 -4.29 11.59
C SER A 8 -8.01 -4.89 12.99
N GLN A 9 -6.89 -5.37 13.54
CA GLN A 9 -6.81 -5.88 14.91
C GLN A 9 -7.07 -4.77 15.93
N ALA A 10 -6.44 -3.60 15.76
CA ALA A 10 -6.67 -2.43 16.62
C ALA A 10 -8.15 -2.03 16.64
N THR A 11 -8.81 -2.04 15.48
CA THR A 11 -10.25 -1.74 15.37
C THR A 11 -11.10 -2.73 16.17
N VAL A 12 -10.79 -4.03 16.13
CA VAL A 12 -11.50 -5.05 16.93
C VAL A 12 -11.23 -4.85 18.42
N ALA A 13 -9.98 -4.59 18.81
CA ALA A 13 -9.61 -4.35 20.20
C ALA A 13 -10.37 -3.15 20.80
N VAL A 14 -10.41 -2.03 20.09
CA VAL A 14 -11.15 -0.83 20.54
C VAL A 14 -12.64 -1.11 20.71
N ASN A 15 -13.27 -1.83 19.77
CA ASN A 15 -14.69 -2.17 19.88
C ASN A 15 -14.99 -3.07 21.09
N ASN A 16 -14.08 -3.99 21.41
CA ASN A 16 -14.21 -4.87 22.57
C ASN A 16 -14.06 -4.09 23.88
N ILE A 17 -13.11 -3.14 23.94
CA ILE A 17 -12.90 -2.27 25.11
C ILE A 17 -14.13 -1.36 25.34
N LEU A 18 -14.73 -0.81 24.28
CA LEU A 18 -15.92 0.05 24.37
C LEU A 18 -17.22 -0.71 24.67
N GLY A 19 -17.17 -2.02 24.94
CA GLY A 19 -18.33 -2.83 25.32
C GLY A 19 -19.34 -3.07 24.19
N LYS A 20 -19.01 -2.75 22.93
CA LYS A 20 -19.90 -2.94 21.77
C LYS A 20 -19.83 -4.38 21.26
N ASN A 21 -20.30 -5.36 22.04
CA ASN A 21 -20.29 -6.80 21.76
C ASN A 21 -18.88 -7.37 21.44
N LEU A 22 -18.45 -8.41 22.15
CA LEU A 22 -17.16 -9.04 21.90
C LEU A 22 -17.12 -9.60 20.46
N LYS A 23 -16.31 -8.99 19.60
CA LYS A 23 -16.07 -9.44 18.23
C LYS A 23 -14.78 -10.25 18.18
N PHE A 24 -14.86 -11.43 17.58
CA PHE A 24 -13.69 -12.21 17.22
C PHE A 24 -13.02 -11.64 15.96
N TYR A 25 -11.69 -11.53 15.98
CA TYR A 25 -10.93 -11.12 14.81
C TYR A 25 -10.80 -12.29 13.82
N CYS A 26 -11.36 -12.12 12.63
CA CYS A 26 -11.13 -13.04 11.51
C CYS A 26 -10.08 -12.45 10.55
N PRO A 27 -8.94 -13.13 10.33
CA PRO A 27 -7.90 -12.65 9.42
C PRO A 27 -8.43 -12.62 7.99
N LYS A 28 -8.34 -11.44 7.35
CA LYS A 28 -8.68 -11.27 5.94
C LYS A 28 -7.42 -11.23 5.08
N THR A 29 -7.49 -11.80 3.88
CA THR A 29 -6.43 -11.66 2.88
C THR A 29 -6.50 -10.26 2.29
N TYR A 30 -5.49 -9.43 2.56
CA TYR A 30 -5.41 -8.09 2.02
C TYR A 30 -4.63 -8.06 0.71
N PRO A 31 -4.99 -7.18 -0.23
CA PRO A 31 -4.16 -6.94 -1.40
C PRO A 31 -2.82 -6.32 -0.97
N TYR A 32 -1.74 -6.71 -1.63
CA TYR A 32 -0.39 -6.22 -1.36
C TYR A 32 0.43 -6.10 -2.65
N VAL A 33 1.41 -5.20 -2.64
CA VAL A 33 2.34 -5.00 -3.75
C VAL A 33 3.78 -5.16 -3.25
N ILE A 34 4.54 -6.06 -3.86
CA ILE A 34 5.94 -6.35 -3.52
C ILE A 34 6.82 -5.86 -4.67
N PRO A 35 7.58 -4.77 -4.49
CA PRO A 35 8.60 -4.37 -5.45
C PRO A 35 9.80 -5.33 -5.37
N VAL A 36 10.28 -5.79 -6.52
CA VAL A 36 11.41 -6.75 -6.62
C VAL A 36 12.70 -6.05 -7.10
N GLY A 37 12.60 -4.82 -7.61
CA GLY A 37 13.71 -4.04 -8.17
C GLY A 37 13.63 -3.94 -9.70
N GLY A 38 14.38 -3.02 -10.33
CA GLY A 38 14.49 -2.93 -11.79
C GLY A 38 13.14 -2.71 -12.51
N LYS A 39 12.30 -1.81 -11.99
CA LYS A 39 10.91 -1.55 -12.47
C LYS A 39 9.98 -2.76 -12.44
N TYR A 40 10.30 -3.77 -11.62
CA TYR A 40 9.48 -4.96 -11.46
C TYR A 40 8.76 -4.93 -10.10
N ALA A 41 7.45 -5.16 -10.09
CA ALA A 41 6.71 -5.43 -8.87
C ALA A 41 5.60 -6.46 -9.09
N VAL A 42 5.26 -7.19 -8.03
CA VAL A 42 4.16 -8.16 -8.01
C VAL A 42 3.05 -7.62 -7.13
N ALA A 43 1.91 -7.30 -7.71
CA ALA A 43 0.71 -6.87 -7.03
C ALA A 43 -0.31 -8.00 -7.00
N LYS A 44 -0.70 -8.44 -5.80
CA LYS A 44 -1.80 -9.38 -5.60
C LYS A 44 -3.04 -8.61 -5.17
N ILE A 45 -4.08 -8.62 -6.01
CA ILE A 45 -5.37 -7.98 -5.72
C ILE A 45 -6.47 -9.03 -5.85
N GLY A 46 -6.88 -9.61 -4.72
CA GLY A 46 -7.85 -10.71 -4.70
C GLY A 46 -7.30 -11.94 -5.44
N PRO A 47 -8.04 -12.50 -6.43
CA PRO A 47 -7.57 -13.63 -7.24
C PRO A 47 -6.58 -13.23 -8.34
N PHE A 48 -6.45 -11.93 -8.65
CA PHE A 48 -5.59 -11.44 -9.73
C PHE A 48 -4.18 -11.15 -9.23
N ILE A 49 -3.19 -11.60 -9.99
CA ILE A 49 -1.77 -11.36 -9.75
C ILE A 49 -1.22 -10.60 -10.96
N PHE A 50 -0.83 -9.35 -10.74
CA PHE A 50 -0.17 -8.52 -11.74
C PHE A 50 1.33 -8.53 -11.44
N SER A 51 2.15 -8.86 -12.43
CA SER A 51 3.61 -8.93 -12.29
C SER A 51 4.29 -8.06 -13.34
N GLY A 52 5.53 -7.65 -13.08
CA GLY A 52 6.29 -6.80 -13.98
C GLY A 52 5.99 -5.31 -13.85
N ILE A 53 6.06 -4.61 -14.98
CA ILE A 53 5.97 -3.14 -15.01
C ILE A 53 4.57 -2.63 -14.64
N ILE A 54 3.53 -3.46 -14.86
CA ILE A 54 2.15 -3.15 -14.47
C ILE A 54 2.03 -3.13 -12.95
N GLY A 55 2.63 -4.10 -12.25
CA GLY A 55 2.68 -4.10 -10.79
C GLY A 55 3.45 -2.88 -10.26
N TRP A 56 4.52 -2.47 -10.94
CA TRP A 56 5.31 -1.29 -10.59
C TRP A 56 4.50 0.01 -10.76
N LEU A 57 3.75 0.13 -11.85
CA LEU A 57 2.84 1.26 -12.08
C LEU A 57 1.73 1.30 -11.02
N LEU A 58 1.15 0.14 -10.68
CA LEU A 58 0.15 0.04 -9.61
C LEU A 58 0.70 0.50 -8.26
N LYS A 59 1.95 0.14 -7.91
CA LYS A 59 2.64 0.65 -6.72
C LYS A 59 2.68 2.17 -6.73
N GLY A 60 3.06 2.77 -7.86
CA GLY A 60 3.11 4.22 -8.03
C GLY A 60 1.74 4.89 -7.86
N LEU A 61 0.68 4.33 -8.45
CA LEU A 61 -0.68 4.86 -8.35
C LEU A 61 -1.25 4.78 -6.93
N VAL A 62 -0.99 3.68 -6.21
CA VAL A 62 -1.40 3.53 -4.80
C VAL A 62 -0.72 4.59 -3.92
N GLU A 63 0.57 4.84 -4.14
CA GLU A 63 1.32 5.87 -3.43
C GLU A 63 0.79 7.28 -3.74
N LEU A 64 0.48 7.57 -5.01
CA LEU A 64 -0.13 8.84 -5.39
C LEU A 64 -1.49 9.05 -4.71
N ASN A 65 -2.34 8.03 -4.72
CA ASN A 65 -3.66 8.09 -4.06
C ASN A 65 -3.51 8.32 -2.54
N TYR A 66 -2.56 7.65 -1.91
CA TYR A 66 -2.28 7.88 -0.49
C TYR A 66 -1.82 9.32 -0.22
N LEU A 67 -0.89 9.85 -1.01
CA LEU A 67 -0.43 11.23 -0.87
C LEU A 67 -1.57 12.23 -1.08
N LEU A 68 -2.39 12.04 -2.11
CA LEU A 68 -3.58 12.86 -2.37
C LEU A 68 -4.59 12.83 -1.22
N SER A 69 -4.68 11.73 -0.47
CA SER A 69 -5.55 11.60 0.68
C SER A 69 -5.06 12.35 1.93
N ILE A 70 -3.75 12.64 2.03
CA ILE A 70 -3.15 13.24 3.23
C ILE A 70 -2.65 14.68 3.04
N MET A 71 -2.48 15.15 1.79
CA MET A 71 -1.95 16.48 1.50
C MET A 71 -2.64 17.14 0.30
N PRO A 72 -2.56 18.48 0.16
CA PRO A 72 -3.17 19.19 -0.96
C PRO A 72 -2.59 18.73 -2.31
N ILE A 73 -3.45 18.69 -3.33
CA ILE A 73 -3.18 18.08 -4.64
C ILE A 73 -1.84 18.53 -5.26
N GLY A 74 -1.53 19.83 -5.20
CA GLY A 74 -0.28 20.36 -5.74
C GLY A 74 0.97 19.84 -5.04
N TYR A 75 0.93 19.71 -3.70
CA TYR A 75 2.03 19.17 -2.92
C TYR A 75 2.15 17.65 -3.09
N ALA A 76 1.03 16.94 -3.18
CA ALA A 76 0.98 15.51 -3.43
C ALA A 76 1.67 15.16 -4.75
N LEU A 77 1.28 15.84 -5.84
CA LEU A 77 1.87 15.63 -7.15
C LEU A 77 3.36 15.98 -7.19
N LYS A 78 3.76 17.11 -6.60
CA LYS A 78 5.17 17.52 -6.54
C LYS A 78 6.03 16.49 -5.79
N THR A 79 5.54 16.02 -4.65
CA THR A 79 6.25 15.03 -3.82
C THR A 79 6.33 13.69 -4.54
N TRP A 80 5.23 13.25 -5.14
CA TRP A 80 5.17 12.01 -5.90
C TRP A 80 6.10 12.02 -7.12
N LEU A 81 6.10 13.08 -7.92
CA LEU A 81 6.98 13.22 -9.08
C LEU A 81 8.45 13.24 -8.68
N ARG A 82 8.80 13.92 -7.58
CA ARG A 82 10.18 13.93 -7.06
C ARG A 82 10.59 12.55 -6.57
N GLY A 83 9.72 11.85 -5.84
CA GLY A 83 9.96 10.47 -5.41
C GLY A 83 10.15 9.54 -6.60
N LEU A 84 9.28 9.62 -7.61
CA LEU A 84 9.36 8.84 -8.83
C LEU A 84 10.68 9.09 -9.58
N TYR A 85 11.10 10.36 -9.71
CA TYR A 85 12.37 10.73 -10.34
C TYR A 85 13.57 10.12 -9.61
N VAL A 86 13.61 10.21 -8.27
CA VAL A 86 14.68 9.61 -7.46
C VAL A 86 14.70 8.09 -7.64
N PHE A 87 13.54 7.44 -7.60
CA PHE A 87 13.44 5.99 -7.79
C PHE A 87 13.91 5.54 -9.17
N ILE A 88 13.55 6.25 -10.24
CA ILE A 88 13.97 5.92 -11.61
C ILE A 88 15.47 6.16 -11.79
N LYS A 89 16.02 7.22 -11.20
CA LYS A 89 17.44 7.57 -11.33
C LYS A 89 18.34 6.65 -10.50
N ASN A 90 17.83 6.12 -9.40
CA ASN A 90 18.56 5.28 -8.47
C ASN A 90 18.30 3.78 -8.67
N ASP A 91 17.76 3.38 -9.82
CA ASP A 91 17.49 1.99 -10.22
C ASP A 91 18.79 1.24 -10.59
N ARG A 92 19.82 1.39 -9.75
CA ARG A 92 21.04 0.61 -9.70
C ARG A 92 21.08 0.00 -8.31
N LEU A 93 20.65 -1.24 -8.18
CA LEU A 93 21.02 -2.24 -7.17
C LEU A 93 20.16 -3.48 -7.48
N GLY A 94 20.56 -4.17 -8.54
CA GLY A 94 20.45 -5.64 -8.58
C GLY A 94 21.69 -6.22 -7.92
#